data_AF-A0A0P0D1F3-F1
#
_entry.id   AF-A0A0P0D1F3-F1
#
_cell.length_a   1.000
_cell.length_b   1.000
_cell.length_c   1.000
_cell.angle_alpha   90.00
_cell.angle_beta   90.00
_cell.angle_gamma   90.00
#
_symmetry.space_group_name_H-M   'P 1'
#
loop_
_entity.id
_entity.type
_entity.pdbx_description
1 polymer ?
#
loop_
_entity_poly.entity_id
_entity_poly.type
_entity_poly.pdbx_seq_one_letter_code
_entity_poly.pdbx_strand_id
1 'polypeptide(L)'
;MKKAILVLLIITCVFSCKDEPKTSVSEMNEDLHEAIDAKSDSIIEVVKASVEKSTKQIKAELKAKGFKTFDYVDEVTQDTILMQQYFIAFLKEGSIRPTIEAEVEQLQHEHLEHLTKMYELGYADISGPFADEGNLRGITIYNVPNLKMADSLAKSDPMVQAGRLEVEVRPWWGAKGFSLR
;
A
#
# COMPACT_ATOMS: atom_id res chain seq x y z
N MET A 1 30.43 -28.88 59.19
CA MET A 1 29.88 -28.25 60.42
C MET A 1 30.58 -26.91 60.63
N LYS A 2 29.87 -25.86 61.09
CA LYS A 2 30.41 -24.53 61.51
C LYS A 2 30.95 -23.68 60.32
N LYS A 3 30.51 -22.42 60.11
CA LYS A 3 30.83 -21.15 60.82
C LYS A 3 32.35 -20.83 60.71
N ALA A 4 32.85 -19.61 60.41
CA ALA A 4 32.26 -18.25 60.34
C ALA A 4 33.15 -17.32 59.44
N ILE A 5 32.62 -16.30 58.73
CA ILE A 5 32.54 -14.85 59.06
C ILE A 5 33.88 -14.07 59.09
N LEU A 6 33.84 -12.86 58.47
CA LEU A 6 34.70 -11.64 58.45
C LEU A 6 34.86 -11.17 56.98
N VAL A 7 35.13 -9.91 56.58
CA VAL A 7 34.94 -8.51 57.05
C VAL A 7 35.57 -7.61 55.94
N LEU A 8 35.14 -6.41 55.53
CA LEU A 8 33.96 -5.51 55.72
C LEU A 8 34.13 -4.32 54.73
N LEU A 9 33.13 -3.42 54.70
CA LEU A 9 33.10 -2.03 54.22
C LEU A 9 32.58 -1.80 52.78
N ILE A 10 31.64 -0.88 52.50
CA ILE A 10 30.52 -0.13 53.16
C ILE A 10 30.28 1.10 52.22
N ILE A 11 29.12 1.74 52.35
CA ILE A 11 28.59 2.97 51.67
C ILE A 11 27.61 2.61 50.54
N THR A 12 26.30 2.39 50.76
CA THR A 12 25.20 3.21 51.35
C THR A 12 24.77 4.44 50.56
N CYS A 13 23.57 4.38 49.96
CA CYS A 13 22.37 5.23 50.24
C CYS A 13 21.22 4.73 49.31
N VAL A 14 20.09 4.16 49.77
CA VAL A 14 18.86 4.76 50.38
C VAL A 14 18.25 5.90 49.52
N PHE A 15 16.95 6.12 49.31
CA PHE A 15 15.63 5.60 49.80
C PHE A 15 14.57 5.88 48.68
N SER A 16 13.32 5.40 48.64
CA SER A 16 12.53 4.30 49.27
C SER A 16 11.21 4.11 48.46
N CYS A 17 10.32 3.18 48.85
CA CYS A 17 8.93 3.07 48.35
C CYS A 17 7.91 3.16 49.49
N LYS A 18 6.77 3.89 49.32
CA LYS A 18 5.37 3.40 49.45
C LYS A 18 4.27 4.47 49.73
N ASP A 19 3.09 4.12 49.20
CA ASP A 19 1.69 4.39 49.65
C ASP A 19 1.00 5.76 49.39
N GLU A 20 -0.27 5.65 48.96
CA GLU A 20 -1.29 6.65 48.55
C GLU A 20 -2.05 7.28 49.76
N PRO A 21 -2.90 8.37 49.67
CA PRO A 21 -3.99 8.55 48.66
C PRO A 21 -4.55 9.97 48.30
N LYS A 22 -5.42 10.03 47.27
CA LYS A 22 -6.54 10.99 46.97
C LYS A 22 -6.33 12.54 46.99
N THR A 23 -6.72 13.24 45.92
CA THR A 23 -7.97 14.10 45.81
C THR A 23 -7.98 15.06 44.58
N SER A 24 -9.16 15.16 43.93
CA SER A 24 -9.71 16.21 43.01
C SER A 24 -8.98 16.71 41.75
N VAL A 25 -9.74 16.71 40.66
CA VAL A 25 -9.54 17.46 39.40
C VAL A 25 -10.12 18.88 39.53
N SER A 26 -9.38 19.92 39.14
CA SER A 26 -9.84 21.21 38.58
C SER A 26 -8.62 22.11 38.29
N GLU A 27 -8.82 23.21 37.57
CA GLU A 27 -7.89 24.36 37.46
C GLU A 27 -6.53 24.12 36.77
N MET A 28 -6.57 24.03 35.42
CA MET A 28 -5.59 24.66 34.52
C MET A 28 -6.05 24.57 33.06
N ASN A 29 -7.03 25.40 32.67
CA ASN A 29 -7.44 25.60 31.26
C ASN A 29 -8.40 26.81 31.17
N GLU A 30 -7.88 28.04 31.06
CA GLU A 30 -8.76 29.20 30.76
C GLU A 30 -8.10 30.40 30.06
N ASP A 31 -6.85 30.31 29.58
CA ASP A 31 -6.09 31.49 29.10
C ASP A 31 -5.32 31.26 27.77
N LEU A 32 -5.92 30.50 26.84
CA LEU A 32 -5.36 30.31 25.47
C LEU A 32 -6.41 30.37 24.34
N HIS A 33 -7.70 30.55 24.64
CA HIS A 33 -8.76 30.42 23.64
C HIS A 33 -9.15 31.70 22.88
N GLU A 34 -8.76 32.90 23.32
CA GLU A 34 -9.29 34.16 22.76
C GLU A 34 -8.47 34.75 21.59
N ALA A 35 -7.41 34.08 21.11
CA ALA A 35 -6.49 34.61 20.09
C ALA A 35 -6.54 33.91 18.72
N ILE A 36 -7.37 32.88 18.53
CA ILE A 36 -7.33 32.01 17.34
C ILE A 36 -8.48 32.27 16.34
N ASP A 37 -9.65 32.70 16.83
CA ASP A 37 -10.89 32.64 16.04
C ASP A 37 -10.99 33.68 14.91
N ALA A 38 -10.25 34.80 14.97
CA ALA A 38 -10.36 35.88 13.98
C ALA A 38 -9.51 35.71 12.71
N LYS A 39 -8.69 34.66 12.59
CA LYS A 39 -7.78 34.46 11.43
C LYS A 39 -7.94 33.11 10.72
N SER A 40 -8.78 32.23 11.25
CA SER A 40 -9.06 30.89 10.71
C SER A 40 -9.70 30.95 9.31
N ASP A 41 -10.77 31.74 9.17
CA ASP A 41 -11.68 31.64 8.03
C ASP A 41 -11.06 32.07 6.69
N SER A 42 -10.15 33.03 6.69
CA SER A 42 -9.51 33.55 5.47
C SER A 42 -8.41 32.66 4.87
N ILE A 43 -7.88 31.69 5.64
CA ILE A 43 -6.82 30.77 5.19
C ILE A 43 -7.43 29.42 4.79
N ILE A 44 -8.52 29.02 5.44
CA ILE A 44 -9.24 27.76 5.17
C ILE A 44 -9.82 27.72 3.74
N GLU A 45 -10.30 28.84 3.20
CA GLU A 45 -10.99 28.88 1.91
C GLU A 45 -10.04 28.80 0.69
N VAL A 46 -8.78 29.21 0.82
CA VAL A 46 -7.84 29.33 -0.33
C VAL A 46 -6.95 28.10 -0.54
N VAL A 47 -6.71 27.28 0.49
CA VAL A 47 -5.70 26.19 0.44
C VAL A 47 -6.32 24.79 0.40
N LYS A 48 -7.57 24.61 0.83
CA LYS A 48 -8.20 23.27 0.88
C LYS A 48 -8.72 22.77 -0.48
N ALA A 49 -8.80 23.65 -1.47
CA ALA A 49 -9.07 23.29 -2.86
C ALA A 49 -7.79 22.89 -3.61
N SER A 50 -7.13 21.82 -3.16
CA SER A 50 -6.26 21.07 -4.08
C SER A 50 -7.16 20.60 -5.23
N VAL A 51 -6.95 21.12 -6.44
CA VAL A 51 -7.86 20.90 -7.56
C VAL A 51 -7.83 19.43 -7.98
N GLU A 52 -8.71 18.64 -7.39
CA GLU A 52 -9.05 17.31 -7.90
C GLU A 52 -9.50 17.50 -9.34
N LYS A 53 -8.75 16.91 -10.27
CA LYS A 53 -9.01 17.07 -11.69
C LYS A 53 -10.41 16.50 -11.96
N SER A 54 -11.27 17.31 -12.58
CA SER A 54 -12.60 16.86 -12.97
C SER A 54 -12.50 15.58 -13.82
N THR A 55 -13.50 14.70 -13.73
CA THR A 55 -13.58 13.46 -14.50
C THR A 55 -13.33 13.68 -16.00
N LYS A 56 -13.77 14.82 -16.54
CA LYS A 56 -13.53 15.26 -17.92
C LYS A 56 -12.05 15.52 -18.22
N GLN A 57 -11.31 16.17 -17.31
CA GLN A 57 -9.87 16.38 -17.43
C GLN A 57 -9.11 15.06 -17.30
N ILE A 58 -9.45 14.21 -16.32
CA ILE A 58 -8.84 12.88 -16.16
C ILE A 58 -9.01 12.05 -17.43
N LYS A 59 -10.24 11.99 -17.98
CA LYS A 59 -10.54 11.27 -19.23
C LYS A 59 -9.73 11.80 -20.42
N ALA A 60 -9.56 13.13 -20.53
CA ALA A 60 -8.75 13.73 -21.57
C ALA A 60 -7.25 13.38 -21.45
N GLU A 61 -6.70 13.41 -20.23
CA GLU A 61 -5.30 13.03 -19.97
C GLU A 61 -5.03 11.54 -20.21
N LEU A 62 -5.94 10.67 -19.78
CA LEU A 62 -5.88 9.23 -20.05
C LEU A 62 -5.89 8.96 -21.55
N LYS A 63 -6.81 9.59 -22.30
CA LYS A 63 -6.87 9.48 -23.76
C LYS A 63 -5.60 9.99 -24.43
N ALA A 64 -5.04 11.11 -23.97
CA ALA A 64 -3.78 11.65 -24.48
C ALA A 64 -2.57 10.72 -24.23
N LYS A 65 -2.57 9.99 -23.11
CA LYS A 65 -1.60 8.94 -22.79
C LYS A 65 -1.89 7.58 -23.47
N GLY A 66 -2.92 7.49 -24.30
CA GLY A 66 -3.27 6.28 -25.07
C GLY A 66 -4.09 5.23 -24.31
N PHE A 67 -4.58 5.53 -23.10
CA PHE A 67 -5.49 4.64 -22.37
C PHE A 67 -6.88 4.62 -23.01
N LYS A 68 -7.55 3.46 -22.93
CA LYS A 68 -8.96 3.33 -23.30
C LYS A 68 -9.84 3.62 -22.10
N THR A 69 -10.89 4.42 -22.32
CA THR A 69 -11.88 4.80 -21.31
C THR A 69 -13.28 4.83 -21.91
N PHE A 70 -14.29 4.57 -21.08
CA PHE A 70 -15.70 4.83 -21.42
C PHE A 70 -16.45 5.33 -20.17
N ASP A 71 -17.64 5.89 -20.37
CA ASP A 71 -18.49 6.34 -19.26
C ASP A 71 -19.59 5.27 -19.03
N TYR A 72 -19.69 4.79 -17.80
CA TYR A 72 -20.76 3.90 -17.34
C TYR A 72 -21.74 4.71 -16.49
N VAL A 73 -23.04 4.53 -16.69
CA VAL A 73 -24.06 5.14 -15.82
C VAL A 73 -24.62 4.04 -14.93
N ASP A 74 -24.50 4.24 -13.62
CA ASP A 74 -25.07 3.30 -12.65
C ASP A 74 -26.59 3.45 -12.61
N GLU A 75 -27.32 2.34 -12.74
CA GLU A 75 -28.78 2.36 -12.94
C GLU A 75 -29.55 2.86 -11.70
N VAL A 76 -28.98 2.71 -10.50
CA VAL A 76 -29.66 3.03 -9.23
C VAL A 76 -29.39 4.48 -8.80
N THR A 77 -28.14 4.91 -8.86
CA THR A 77 -27.69 6.24 -8.45
C THR A 77 -27.81 7.28 -9.56
N GLN A 78 -27.84 6.84 -10.84
CA GLN A 78 -27.71 7.67 -12.04
C GLN A 78 -26.35 8.39 -12.15
N ASP A 79 -25.36 8.02 -11.32
CA ASP A 79 -24.02 8.58 -11.37
C ASP A 79 -23.24 8.10 -12.60
N THR A 80 -22.43 9.00 -13.17
CA THR A 80 -21.54 8.68 -14.30
C THR A 80 -20.14 8.30 -13.80
N ILE A 81 -19.81 7.03 -13.92
CA ILE A 81 -18.53 6.43 -13.53
C ILE A 81 -17.59 6.36 -14.74
N LEU A 82 -16.37 6.89 -14.58
CA LEU A 82 -15.32 6.75 -15.59
C LEU A 82 -14.67 5.37 -15.51
N MET A 83 -14.88 4.53 -16.51
CA MET A 83 -14.25 3.23 -16.65
C MET A 83 -12.93 3.36 -17.42
N GLN A 84 -11.87 2.70 -16.95
CA GLN A 84 -10.57 2.62 -17.63
C GLN A 84 -10.25 1.15 -17.94
N GLN A 85 -9.61 0.89 -19.08
CA GLN A 85 -9.02 -0.42 -19.38
C GLN A 85 -7.69 -0.57 -18.64
N TYR A 86 -7.63 -1.63 -17.85
CA TYR A 86 -6.46 -2.16 -17.14
C TYR A 86 -6.11 -3.53 -17.72
N PHE A 87 -5.05 -4.15 -17.21
CA PHE A 87 -4.63 -5.49 -17.62
C PHE A 87 -4.32 -6.35 -16.39
N ILE A 88 -5.09 -7.42 -16.18
CA ILE A 88 -4.82 -8.39 -15.11
C ILE A 88 -3.84 -9.41 -15.67
N ALA A 89 -2.64 -9.48 -15.09
CA ALA A 89 -1.71 -10.60 -15.25
C ALA A 89 -2.06 -11.66 -14.20
N PHE A 90 -2.48 -12.84 -14.66
CA PHE A 90 -2.60 -14.03 -13.83
C PHE A 90 -1.25 -14.72 -13.76
N LEU A 91 -0.71 -14.86 -12.54
CA LEU A 91 0.52 -15.59 -12.26
C LEU A 91 0.15 -17.04 -12.01
N LYS A 92 0.71 -17.96 -12.80
CA LYS A 92 0.51 -19.42 -12.72
C LYS A 92 1.78 -20.11 -12.29
N GLU A 93 1.67 -21.32 -11.74
CA GLU A 93 2.81 -22.19 -11.55
C GLU A 93 3.45 -22.51 -12.91
N GLY A 94 4.74 -22.20 -13.03
CA GLY A 94 5.54 -22.52 -14.20
C GLY A 94 6.12 -23.93 -14.15
N SER A 95 6.61 -24.40 -15.30
CA SER A 95 7.18 -25.74 -15.45
C SER A 95 8.50 -25.98 -14.69
N ILE A 96 9.23 -24.93 -14.28
CA ILE A 96 10.53 -25.04 -13.61
C ILE A 96 10.38 -25.03 -12.08
N ARG A 97 10.79 -26.13 -11.45
CA ARG A 97 10.92 -26.27 -9.99
C ARG A 97 12.41 -26.29 -9.62
N PRO A 98 12.98 -25.23 -9.02
CA PRO A 98 14.35 -25.27 -8.51
C PRO A 98 14.45 -26.22 -7.30
N THR A 99 15.65 -26.72 -7.06
CA THR A 99 15.97 -27.71 -6.03
C THR A 99 16.92 -27.18 -4.95
N ILE A 100 17.36 -25.93 -5.07
CA ILE A 100 18.30 -25.26 -4.16
C ILE A 100 17.56 -24.14 -3.45
N GLU A 101 17.46 -24.21 -2.12
CA GLU A 101 16.68 -23.26 -1.31
C GLU A 101 17.16 -21.81 -1.47
N ALA A 102 18.48 -21.59 -1.53
CA ALA A 102 19.05 -20.25 -1.73
C ALA A 102 18.61 -19.61 -3.07
N GLU A 103 18.44 -20.39 -4.13
CA GLU A 103 17.91 -19.91 -5.42
C GLU A 103 16.40 -19.63 -5.33
N VAL A 104 15.67 -20.38 -4.49
CA VAL A 104 14.24 -20.14 -4.22
C VAL A 104 14.05 -18.79 -3.51
N GLU A 105 14.79 -18.56 -2.44
CA GLU A 105 14.74 -17.33 -1.65
C GLU A 105 15.17 -16.11 -2.47
N GLN A 106 16.26 -16.22 -3.26
CA GLN A 106 16.71 -15.14 -4.12
C GLN A 106 15.67 -14.76 -5.18
N LEU A 107 15.13 -15.72 -5.94
CA LEU A 107 14.10 -15.43 -6.94
C LEU A 107 12.81 -14.87 -6.32
N GLN A 108 12.49 -15.26 -5.08
CA GLN A 108 11.36 -14.71 -4.33
C GLN A 108 11.59 -13.25 -3.92
N HIS A 109 12.83 -12.89 -3.56
CA HIS A 109 13.20 -11.51 -3.27
C HIS A 109 13.14 -10.64 -4.54
N GLU A 110 13.77 -11.08 -5.62
CA GLU A 110 13.82 -10.37 -6.91
C GLU A 110 12.41 -10.16 -7.52
N HIS A 111 11.49 -11.11 -7.32
CA HIS A 111 10.07 -10.97 -7.67
C HIS A 111 9.38 -9.85 -6.88
N LEU A 112 9.59 -9.78 -5.56
CA LEU A 112 9.01 -8.72 -4.72
C LEU A 112 9.59 -7.34 -5.05
N GLU A 113 10.89 -7.25 -5.36
CA GLU A 113 11.50 -6.03 -5.89
C GLU A 113 10.89 -5.60 -7.23
N HIS A 114 10.68 -6.55 -8.16
CA HIS A 114 10.01 -6.28 -9.43
C HIS A 114 8.60 -5.71 -9.22
N LEU A 115 7.77 -6.35 -8.40
CA LEU A 115 6.40 -5.89 -8.12
C LEU A 115 6.38 -4.50 -7.45
N THR A 116 7.28 -4.26 -6.49
CA THR A 116 7.44 -2.96 -5.82
C THR A 116 7.78 -1.87 -6.83
N LYS A 117 8.76 -2.13 -7.71
CA LYS A 117 9.15 -1.21 -8.78
C LYS A 117 8.03 -0.94 -9.78
N MET A 118 7.20 -1.93 -10.12
CA MET A 118 6.04 -1.72 -11.01
C MET A 118 5.00 -0.79 -10.36
N TYR A 119 4.82 -0.87 -9.04
CA TYR A 119 3.96 0.02 -8.28
C TYR A 119 4.52 1.45 -8.19
N GLU A 120 5.78 1.60 -7.79
CA GLU A 120 6.44 2.92 -7.65
C GLU A 120 6.51 3.70 -8.97
N LEU A 121 6.69 3.00 -10.10
CA LEU A 121 6.67 3.61 -11.44
C LEU A 121 5.25 3.89 -11.97
N GLY A 122 4.20 3.51 -11.24
CA GLY A 122 2.80 3.67 -11.65
C GLY A 122 2.39 2.77 -12.82
N TYR A 123 3.11 1.66 -13.05
CA TYR A 123 2.77 0.67 -14.07
C TYR A 123 1.80 -0.40 -13.57
N ALA A 124 1.75 -0.66 -12.26
CA ALA A 124 0.78 -1.54 -11.62
C ALA A 124 0.13 -0.86 -10.41
N ASP A 125 -1.19 -1.05 -10.23
CA ASP A 125 -1.93 -0.43 -9.14
C ASP A 125 -2.10 -1.39 -7.94
N ILE A 126 -2.21 -2.71 -8.19
CA ILE A 126 -2.45 -3.75 -7.17
C ILE A 126 -1.70 -5.04 -7.57
N SER A 127 -1.02 -5.68 -6.62
CA SER A 127 -0.48 -7.04 -6.75
C SER A 127 -0.74 -7.84 -5.47
N GLY A 128 -0.96 -9.16 -5.60
CA GLY A 128 -1.08 -10.03 -4.43
C GLY A 128 -1.17 -11.52 -4.80
N PRO A 129 -0.76 -12.42 -3.88
CA PRO A 129 -0.90 -13.86 -4.05
C PRO A 129 -2.37 -14.30 -3.88
N PHE A 130 -2.70 -15.48 -4.42
CA PHE A 130 -3.88 -16.19 -3.97
C PHE A 130 -3.60 -16.90 -2.64
N ALA A 131 -4.64 -17.13 -1.85
CA ALA A 131 -4.54 -17.73 -0.51
C ALA A 131 -4.71 -19.26 -0.51
N ASP A 132 -4.91 -19.87 -1.67
CA ASP A 132 -5.05 -21.31 -1.87
C ASP A 132 -3.83 -21.92 -2.57
N GLU A 133 -3.66 -23.23 -2.44
CA GLU A 133 -2.58 -24.00 -3.05
C GLU A 133 -2.82 -24.28 -4.55
N GLY A 134 -3.57 -23.41 -5.23
CA GLY A 134 -3.96 -23.55 -6.62
C GLY A 134 -2.79 -23.34 -7.60
N ASN A 135 -3.02 -23.71 -8.86
CA ASN A 135 -2.08 -23.38 -9.95
C ASN A 135 -1.93 -21.85 -10.12
N LEU A 136 -2.99 -21.09 -9.87
CA LEU A 136 -2.89 -19.63 -9.80
C LEU A 136 -2.15 -19.23 -8.52
N ARG A 137 -0.98 -18.60 -8.67
CA ARG A 137 -0.14 -18.14 -7.55
C ARG A 137 -0.46 -16.70 -7.13
N GLY A 138 -0.95 -15.86 -8.04
CA GLY A 138 -1.37 -14.49 -7.73
C GLY A 138 -1.88 -13.71 -8.93
N ILE A 139 -2.13 -12.42 -8.72
CA ILE A 139 -2.46 -11.45 -9.76
C ILE A 139 -1.67 -10.14 -9.61
N THR A 140 -1.46 -9.47 -10.75
CA THR A 140 -1.03 -8.07 -10.82
C THR A 140 -1.94 -7.31 -11.78
N ILE A 141 -2.45 -6.15 -11.35
CA ILE A 141 -3.28 -5.25 -12.15
C ILE A 141 -2.40 -4.13 -12.72
N TYR A 142 -2.03 -4.26 -14.00
CA TYR A 142 -1.25 -3.27 -14.73
C TYR A 142 -2.11 -2.09 -15.21
N ASN A 143 -1.63 -0.88 -14.94
CA ASN A 143 -2.19 0.42 -15.30
C ASN A 143 -1.36 1.04 -16.44
N VAL A 144 -1.45 0.41 -17.61
CA VAL A 144 -0.70 0.78 -18.82
C VAL A 144 -1.63 0.90 -20.03
N PRO A 145 -1.29 1.67 -21.09
CA PRO A 145 -2.23 1.97 -22.16
C PRO A 145 -2.60 0.78 -23.07
N ASN A 146 -1.84 -0.33 -23.07
CA ASN A 146 -2.11 -1.46 -23.97
C ASN A 146 -1.56 -2.81 -23.47
N LEU A 147 -2.15 -3.89 -23.99
CA LEU A 147 -1.84 -5.29 -23.64
C LEU A 147 -0.36 -5.65 -23.86
N LYS A 148 0.26 -5.17 -24.94
CA LYS A 148 1.67 -5.48 -25.26
C LYS A 148 2.60 -4.95 -24.17
N MET A 149 2.33 -3.76 -23.62
CA MET A 149 3.10 -3.20 -22.53
C MET A 149 2.93 -4.02 -21.23
N ALA A 150 1.69 -4.36 -20.87
CA ALA A 150 1.42 -5.19 -19.68
C ALA A 150 2.08 -6.58 -19.78
N ASP A 151 1.96 -7.25 -20.94
CA ASP A 151 2.60 -8.53 -21.24
C ASP A 151 4.13 -8.45 -21.18
N SER A 152 4.73 -7.37 -21.70
CA SER A 152 6.19 -7.17 -21.66
C SER A 152 6.70 -6.93 -20.24
N LEU A 153 5.96 -6.17 -19.42
CA LEU A 153 6.33 -5.90 -18.03
C LEU A 153 6.19 -7.18 -17.18
N ALA A 154 5.06 -7.89 -17.27
CA ALA A 154 4.84 -9.15 -16.58
C ALA A 154 5.87 -10.23 -16.94
N LYS A 155 6.37 -10.26 -18.19
CA LYS A 155 7.46 -11.16 -18.63
C LYS A 155 8.87 -10.67 -18.28
N SER A 156 9.00 -9.46 -17.72
CA SER A 156 10.28 -8.95 -17.20
C SER A 156 10.49 -9.27 -15.71
N ASP A 157 9.53 -9.95 -15.09
CA ASP A 157 9.62 -10.49 -13.73
C ASP A 157 10.66 -11.64 -13.66
N PRO A 158 11.64 -11.59 -12.74
CA PRO A 158 12.67 -12.62 -12.58
C PRO A 158 12.13 -14.05 -12.38
N MET A 159 11.00 -14.23 -11.66
CA MET A 159 10.38 -15.55 -11.53
C MET A 159 9.80 -16.08 -12.85
N VAL A 160 9.33 -15.18 -13.72
CA VAL A 160 8.78 -15.53 -15.03
C VAL A 160 9.90 -15.83 -16.01
N GLN A 161 10.99 -15.07 -15.97
CA GLN A 161 12.21 -15.35 -16.74
C GLN A 161 12.88 -16.66 -16.34
N ALA A 162 12.86 -17.00 -15.05
CA ALA A 162 13.32 -18.28 -14.52
C ALA A 162 12.33 -19.45 -14.77
N GLY A 163 11.19 -19.21 -15.45
CA GLY A 163 10.18 -20.23 -15.76
C GLY A 163 9.48 -20.84 -14.53
N ARG A 164 9.61 -20.22 -13.36
CA ARG A 164 8.92 -20.60 -12.12
C ARG A 164 7.48 -20.12 -12.08
N LEU A 165 7.22 -19.01 -12.75
CA LEU A 165 5.87 -18.50 -13.00
C LEU A 165 5.61 -18.44 -14.51
N GLU A 166 4.38 -18.72 -14.90
CA GLU A 166 3.85 -18.41 -16.23
C GLU A 166 2.82 -17.29 -16.11
N VAL A 167 2.75 -16.40 -17.12
CA VAL A 167 1.85 -15.24 -17.10
C VAL A 167 0.81 -15.31 -18.20
N GLU A 168 -0.45 -15.09 -17.82
CA GLU A 168 -1.54 -14.84 -18.77
C GLU A 168 -2.12 -13.44 -18.51
N VAL A 169 -1.97 -12.53 -19.47
CA VAL A 169 -2.45 -11.15 -19.33
C VAL A 169 -3.77 -10.96 -20.07
N ARG A 170 -4.81 -10.51 -19.37
CA ARG A 170 -6.14 -10.23 -19.93
C ARG A 170 -6.53 -8.76 -19.79
N PRO A 171 -7.14 -8.13 -20.81
CA PRO A 171 -7.76 -6.82 -20.65
C PRO A 171 -8.93 -6.89 -19.66
N TRP A 172 -8.99 -5.95 -18.74
CA TRP A 172 -10.05 -5.82 -17.74
C TRP A 172 -10.52 -4.36 -17.66
N TRP A 173 -11.75 -4.13 -17.21
CA TRP A 173 -12.32 -2.79 -17.06
C TRP A 173 -12.61 -2.53 -15.59
N GLY A 174 -12.03 -1.46 -15.05
CA GLY A 174 -12.22 -1.02 -13.68
C GLY A 174 -12.66 0.45 -13.62
N ALA A 175 -13.43 0.80 -12.60
CA ALA A 175 -13.79 2.18 -12.32
C ALA A 175 -12.55 2.95 -11.86
N LYS A 176 -12.27 4.11 -12.48
CA LYS A 176 -11.05 4.86 -12.22
C LYS A 176 -11.08 5.46 -10.81
N GLY A 177 -10.09 5.08 -9.99
CA GLY A 177 -9.91 5.59 -8.63
C GLY A 177 -10.57 4.73 -7.55
N PHE A 178 -11.20 3.62 -7.90
CA PHE A 178 -11.75 2.68 -6.91
C PHE A 178 -10.62 1.90 -6.23
N SER A 179 -10.72 1.74 -4.92
CA SER A 179 -9.84 0.91 -4.09
C SER A 179 -10.59 -0.30 -3.53
N LEU A 180 -9.84 -1.25 -2.97
CA LEU A 180 -10.39 -2.19 -1.99
C LEU A 180 -10.84 -1.40 -0.73
N ARG A 181 -11.75 -2.00 0.05
CA ARG A 181 -12.36 -1.40 1.26
C ARG A 181 -11.97 -2.19 2.51
#